data_AF-A0ABC9S905-F1
#
_entry.id   AF-A0ABC9S905-F1
#
_cell.length_a   1.000
_cell.length_b   1.000
_cell.length_c   1.000
_cell.angle_alpha   90.00
_cell.angle_beta   90.00
_cell.angle_gamma   90.00
#
_symmetry.space_group_name_H-M   'P 1'
#
loop_
_entity.id
_entity.type
_entity.pdbx_description
1 polymer ?
#
loop_
_entity_poly.entity_id
_entity_poly.type
_entity_poly.pdbx_seq_one_letter_code
_entity_poly.pdbx_strand_id
1 'polypeptide(L)' 'MPGIKVREGDAFDEAYRRFKKQTDRNLVVTECRARRFFESKTEKRKKQKISAKKKVLKRLYMLRRYESRL' A
#
# COMPACT_ATOMS: atom_id res chain seq x y z
N MET A 1 15.00 -3.38 0.04
CA MET A 1 14.19 -4.26 -0.82
C MET A 1 13.41 -5.21 0.09
N PRO A 2 12.12 -5.52 -0.15
CA PRO A 2 11.38 -6.48 0.67
C PRO A 2 12.05 -7.86 0.61
N GLY A 3 12.07 -8.56 1.73
CA GLY A 3 12.72 -9.85 1.87
C GLY A 3 12.19 -10.54 3.11
N ILE A 4 11.83 -11.82 2.97
CA ILE A 4 11.36 -12.68 4.05
C ILE A 4 12.40 -13.75 4.34
N LYS A 5 12.55 -14.12 5.61
CA LYS A 5 13.32 -15.31 6.01
C LYS A 5 12.33 -16.45 6.18
N VAL A 6 12.47 -17.50 5.39
CA VAL A 6 11.67 -18.73 5.49
C VAL A 6 12.37 -19.68 6.46
N ARG A 7 11.64 -20.25 7.41
CA ARG A 7 12.17 -21.25 8.35
C ARG A 7 11.74 -22.66 7.93
N GLU A 8 12.51 -23.68 8.33
CA GLU A 8 12.14 -25.08 8.14
C GLU A 8 10.84 -25.37 8.92
N GLY A 9 9.75 -25.63 8.20
CA GLY A 9 8.39 -25.81 8.74
C GLY A 9 7.38 -24.75 8.30
N ASP A 10 7.80 -23.64 7.68
CA ASP A 10 6.87 -22.68 7.07
C ASP A 10 6.27 -23.26 5.79
N ALA A 11 4.93 -23.25 5.67
CA ALA A 11 4.27 -23.56 4.41
C ALA A 11 4.55 -22.47 3.37
N PHE A 12 4.79 -22.87 2.12
CA PHE A 12 5.11 -21.95 1.03
C PHE A 12 4.08 -20.82 0.89
N ASP A 13 2.79 -21.13 0.96
CA ASP A 13 1.71 -20.15 0.81
C ASP A 13 1.71 -19.09 1.91
N GLU A 14 2.17 -19.45 3.11
CA GLU A 14 2.27 -18.52 4.21
C GLU A 14 3.45 -17.59 4.02
N ALA A 15 4.62 -18.13 3.66
CA ALA A 15 5.78 -17.36 3.28
C ALA A 15 5.44 -16.38 2.14
N TYR A 16 4.80 -16.85 1.07
CA TYR A 16 4.38 -16.02 -0.06
C TYR A 16 3.42 -14.90 0.37
N ARG A 17 2.43 -15.20 1.23
CA ARG A 17 1.52 -14.16 1.77
C ARG A 17 2.27 -13.09 2.56
N ARG A 18 3.24 -13.48 3.40
CA ARG A 18 4.09 -12.52 4.15
C ARG A 18 4.90 -11.65 3.20
N PHE A 19 5.53 -12.24 2.19
CA PHE A 19 6.31 -11.53 1.18
C PHE A 19 5.46 -10.55 0.37
N LYS A 20 4.29 -11.00 -0.11
CA LYS A 20 3.34 -10.17 -0.86
C LYS A 20 2.89 -8.98 -0.02
N LYS A 21 2.51 -9.20 1.24
CA LYS A 21 2.12 -8.13 2.17
C LYS A 21 3.25 -7.11 2.40
N GLN A 22 4.50 -7.56 2.51
CA GLN A 22 5.65 -6.66 2.66
C GLN A 22 5.91 -5.85 1.38
N THR A 23 5.86 -6.50 0.21
CA THR A 23 6.05 -5.85 -1.10
C THR A 23 4.96 -4.81 -1.37
N ASP A 24 3.71 -5.14 -1.06
CA ASP A 24 2.56 -4.24 -1.20
C ASP A 24 2.64 -3.06 -0.23
N ARG A 25 3.07 -3.30 1.03
CA ARG A 25 3.31 -2.23 2.02
C ARG A 25 4.37 -1.25 1.55
N ASN A 26 5.44 -1.75 0.92
CA ASN A 26 6.52 -0.94 0.38
C ASN A 26 6.20 -0.31 -0.98
N LEU A 27 4.98 -0.50 -1.51
CA LEU A 27 4.47 0.11 -2.73
C LEU A 27 5.33 -0.16 -3.98
N VAL A 28 6.12 -1.24 -4.01
CA VAL A 28 7.11 -1.52 -5.08
C VAL A 28 6.47 -1.50 -6.47
N VAL A 29 5.34 -2.20 -6.65
CA VAL A 29 4.63 -2.26 -7.93
C VAL A 29 4.05 -0.89 -8.31
N THR A 30 3.53 -0.16 -7.33
CA THR A 30 2.97 1.20 -7.53
C THR A 30 4.05 2.18 -7.96
N GLU A 31 5.23 2.12 -7.34
CA GLU A 31 6.37 2.95 -7.72
C GLU A 31 6.88 2.61 -9.12
N CYS A 32 7.03 1.31 -9.44
CA CYS A 32 7.44 0.89 -10.78
C CYS A 32 6.49 1.45 -11.85
N ARG A 33 5.17 1.38 -11.62
CA ARG A 33 4.15 1.95 -12.52
C ARG A 33 4.25 3.48 -12.63
N ALA A 34 4.44 4.17 -11.51
CA ALA A 34 4.57 5.62 -11.48
C ALA A 34 5.86 6.13 -12.18
N ARG A 35 6.93 5.31 -12.20
CA ARG A 35 8.22 5.64 -12.83
C ARG A 35 8.29 5.27 -14.32
N ARG A 36 7.26 4.64 -14.90
CA ARG A 36 7.26 4.24 -16.33
C ARG A 36 7.38 5.43 -17.29
N PHE A 37 6.91 6.60 -16.88
CA PHE A 37 6.92 7.81 -17.68
C PHE A 37 7.42 8.99 -16.85
N PHE A 38 7.98 9.99 -17.51
CA PHE A 38 8.29 11.25 -16.86
C PHE A 38 6.99 11.92 -16.40
N GLU A 39 7.01 12.44 -15.18
CA GLU A 39 5.93 13.23 -14.63
C GLU A 39 6.53 14.46 -13.98
N SER A 40 5.94 15.63 -14.27
CA SER A 40 6.41 16.90 -13.75
C SER A 40 6.32 16.94 -12.22
N LYS A 41 7.19 17.74 -11.58
CA LYS A 41 7.16 17.90 -10.10
C LYS A 41 5.80 18.39 -9.61
N THR A 42 5.11 19.20 -10.41
CA THR A 42 3.78 19.73 -10.08
C THR A 42 2.72 18.65 -10.07
N GLU A 43 2.68 17.79 -11.08
CA GLU A 43 1.73 16.66 -11.16
C GLU A 43 1.97 15.64 -10.05
N LYS A 44 3.24 15.30 -9.76
CA LYS A 44 3.61 14.46 -8.61
C LYS A 44 3.03 15.01 -7.31
N ARG A 45 3.24 16.31 -7.04
CA ARG A 45 2.70 16.98 -5.83
C ARG A 45 1.17 16.97 -5.81
N LYS A 46 0.50 17.20 -6.95
CA LYS A 46 -0.97 17.13 -7.05
C LYS A 46 -1.48 15.72 -6.74
N LYS A 47 -0.90 14.68 -7.34
CA LYS A 47 -1.28 13.28 -7.09
C LYS A 47 -1.06 12.86 -5.63
N GLN A 48 0.06 13.27 -5.02
CA GLN A 48 0.34 13.01 -3.60
C GLN A 48 -0.72 13.65 -2.69
N LYS A 49 -1.08 14.92 -2.91
CA LYS A 49 -2.13 15.60 -2.13
C LYS A 49 -3.48 14.90 -2.26
N ILE A 50 -3.86 14.49 -3.48
CA ILE A 50 -5.12 13.78 -3.73
C ILE A 50 -5.12 12.42 -3.03
N SER A 51 -4.03 11.65 -3.12
CA SER A 51 -3.90 10.34 -2.47
C SER A 51 -4.02 10.45 -0.95
N ALA A 52 -3.35 11.44 -0.35
CA ALA A 52 -3.42 11.70 1.09
C ALA A 52 -4.86 12.04 1.53
N LYS A 53 -5.53 12.95 0.81
CA LYS A 53 -6.94 13.30 1.11
C LYS A 53 -7.87 12.09 1.00
N LYS A 54 -7.75 11.29 -0.07
CA LYS A 54 -8.56 10.07 -0.25
C LYS A 54 -8.34 9.06 0.88
N LYS A 55 -7.09 8.90 1.36
CA LYS A 55 -6.76 8.00 2.48
C LYS A 55 -7.43 8.44 3.78
N VAL A 56 -7.40 9.74 4.09
CA VAL A 56 -8.04 10.31 5.29
C VAL A 56 -9.56 10.14 5.22
N LEU A 57 -10.18 10.51 4.10
CA LEU A 57 -11.63 10.38 3.91
C LEU A 57 -12.10 8.93 4.04
N LYS A 58 -11.36 7.98 3.47
CA LYS A 58 -11.67 6.54 3.63
C LYS A 58 -11.59 6.11 5.09
N ARG A 59 -10.59 6.59 5.85
CA ARG A 59 -10.45 6.28 7.28
C ARG A 59 -11.64 6.82 8.08
N LEU A 60 -12.00 8.08 7.85
CA LEU A 60 -13.14 8.73 8.53
C LEU A 60 -14.47 8.02 8.22
N TYR A 61 -14.68 7.65 6.94
CA TYR A 61 -15.85 6.88 6.54
C TYR A 61 -15.96 5.54 7.27
N MET A 62 -14.85 4.80 7.37
CA MET A 62 -14.82 3.51 8.08
C MET A 62 -15.07 3.66 9.58
N LEU A 63 -14.52 4.71 10.22
CA LEU A 63 -14.75 5.00 11.64
C LEU A 63 -16.22 5.30 11.92
N ARG A 64 -16.82 6.23 11.15
CA ARG A 64 -18.25 6.54 11.29
C ARG A 64 -19.13 5.32 11.11
N ARG A 65 -18.83 4.48 10.11
CA ARG A 65 -19.57 3.23 9.87
C ARG A 65 -19.47 2.24 11.05
N TYR A 66 -18.33 2.23 11.75
CA TYR A 66 -18.14 1.39 12.93
C TYR A 66 -18.91 1.94 14.12
N GLU A 67 -18.82 3.25 14.38
CA GLU A 67 -19.58 3.94 15.43
C GLU A 67 -21.10 3.77 15.27
N SER A 68 -21.62 3.81 14.04
CA SER A 68 -23.05 3.58 13.79
C SER A 68 -23.53 2.14 13.98
N ARG A 69 -22.63 1.17 14.21
CA ARG A 69 -22.98 -0.25 14.46
C ARG A 69 -22.88 -0.65 15.93
N LEU A 70 -22.28 0.21 16.76
CA LEU A 70 -22.26 0.08 18.21
C LEU A 70 -23.54 0.66 18.79
#